data_AF-A0A6H1KMN8-F1
#
_entry.id   AF-A0A6H1KMN8-F1
#
_cell.length_a   1.000
_cell.length_b   1.000
_cell.length_c   1.000
_cell.angle_alpha   90.00
_cell.angle_beta   90.00
_cell.angle_gamma   90.00
#
_symmetry.space_group_name_H-M   'P 1'
#
loop_
_entity.id
_entity.type
_entity.pdbx_description
1 polymer ?
#
loop_
_entity_poly.entity_id
_entity_poly.type
_entity_poly.pdbx_seq_one_letter_code
_entity_poly.pdbx_strand_id
1 'polypeptide(L)'
;MRFLKRASPRARHADDIPVDDEESDRGGYLIRAEAGAPAMLLTEPIPSMRSEEFPVSAPSPQALKPGAHCLLGGPGEPTCEVVQVSVAVPRRIRRGMFGTIASPHPAGTVVTLVSAEHIGDWSRWRGEDGAGQADA
;
A
#
# COMPACT_ATOMS: atom_id res chain seq x y z
N MET A 1 21.17 48.68 24.94
CA MET A 1 21.18 47.74 26.08
C MET A 1 19.83 47.80 26.80
N ARG A 2 19.01 46.76 26.66
CA ARG A 2 17.99 46.30 27.62
C ARG A 2 17.29 45.08 27.02
N PHE A 3 17.73 43.91 27.47
CA PHE A 3 17.17 42.61 27.12
C PHE A 3 15.86 42.42 27.89
N LEU A 4 14.74 42.26 27.18
CA LEU A 4 13.51 41.75 27.78
C LEU A 4 13.45 40.24 27.54
N LYS A 5 13.90 39.48 28.54
CA LYS A 5 13.68 38.03 28.69
C LYS A 5 12.17 37.78 28.67
N ARG A 6 11.63 37.22 27.59
CA ARG A 6 10.31 36.59 27.63
C ARG A 6 10.46 35.18 28.18
N ALA A 7 9.74 34.93 29.27
CA ALA A 7 9.72 33.68 29.99
C ALA A 7 9.23 32.53 29.09
N SER A 8 9.96 31.43 29.12
CA SER A 8 9.58 30.14 28.51
C SER A 8 8.26 29.64 29.12
N PRO A 9 7.24 29.28 28.32
CA PRO A 9 6.11 28.53 28.84
C PRO A 9 6.61 27.16 29.28
N ARG A 10 6.49 26.90 30.59
CA ARG A 10 6.76 25.60 31.21
C ARG A 10 6.00 24.51 30.44
N ALA A 11 6.72 23.44 30.10
CA ALA A 11 6.17 22.17 29.68
C ALA A 11 5.10 21.74 30.69
N ARG A 12 3.84 21.77 30.27
CA ARG A 12 2.77 21.04 30.95
C ARG A 12 2.92 19.59 30.49
N HIS A 13 3.24 18.73 31.44
CA HIS A 13 3.08 17.29 31.30
C HIS A 13 1.72 17.00 30.67
N ALA A 14 1.74 16.50 29.44
CA ALA A 14 0.60 15.95 28.76
C ALA A 14 0.45 14.50 29.21
N ASP A 15 -0.02 14.31 30.44
CA ASP A 15 -0.45 13.02 30.97
C ASP A 15 -1.99 13.01 31.01
N ASP A 16 -2.57 13.15 29.83
CA ASP A 16 -3.95 12.77 29.51
C ASP A 16 -3.90 12.34 28.04
N ILE A 17 -3.39 11.12 27.81
CA ILE A 17 -3.70 10.39 26.60
C ILE A 17 -5.13 9.90 26.84
N PRO A 18 -6.17 10.45 26.18
CA PRO A 18 -7.43 9.72 26.11
C PRO A 18 -7.08 8.37 25.49
N VAL A 19 -7.21 7.31 26.28
CA VAL A 19 -7.23 5.95 25.79
C VAL A 19 -8.51 5.88 24.98
N ASP A 20 -8.38 6.16 23.69
CA ASP A 20 -9.42 6.00 22.70
C ASP A 20 -9.61 4.49 22.50
N ASP A 21 -10.19 3.83 23.51
CA ASP A 21 -10.71 2.47 23.45
C ASP A 21 -12.04 2.48 22.69
N GLU A 22 -12.04 2.97 21.44
CA GLU A 22 -13.16 2.84 20.51
C GLU A 22 -12.66 2.54 19.09
N GLU A 23 -12.32 1.27 18.88
CA GLU A 23 -12.44 0.59 17.58
C GLU A 23 -11.58 1.10 16.41
N SER A 24 -10.27 1.15 16.63
CA SER A 24 -9.33 1.26 15.51
C SER A 24 -9.29 -0.06 14.72
N ASP A 25 -9.72 0.00 13.46
CA ASP A 25 -9.57 -1.01 12.40
C ASP A 25 -10.64 -2.12 12.35
N ARG A 26 -11.93 -1.76 12.29
CA ARG A 26 -12.96 -2.76 11.94
C ARG A 26 -12.69 -3.41 10.57
N GLY A 27 -12.21 -2.68 9.56
CA GLY A 27 -12.04 -3.19 8.19
C GLY A 27 -10.72 -2.83 7.51
N GLY A 28 -10.58 -3.17 6.23
CA GLY A 28 -9.39 -2.91 5.42
C GLY A 28 -9.52 -3.48 4.01
N TYR A 29 -8.39 -3.75 3.37
CA TYR A 29 -8.35 -4.38 2.05
C TYR A 29 -7.59 -5.71 2.12
N LEU A 30 -8.17 -6.76 1.55
CA LEU A 30 -7.48 -8.01 1.29
C LEU A 30 -6.86 -7.95 -0.11
N ILE A 31 -5.53 -7.97 -0.15
CA ILE A 31 -4.75 -7.96 -1.38
C ILE A 31 -4.28 -9.38 -1.68
N ARG A 32 -4.62 -9.90 -2.86
CA ARG A 32 -4.21 -11.25 -3.30
C ARG A 32 -3.45 -11.17 -4.61
N ALA A 33 -2.31 -11.86 -4.68
CA ALA A 33 -1.59 -12.02 -5.94
C ALA A 33 -2.44 -12.80 -6.96
N GLU A 34 -2.51 -12.32 -8.20
CA GLU A 34 -3.19 -13.04 -9.27
C GLU A 34 -2.34 -14.25 -9.71
N ALA A 35 -2.90 -15.45 -9.55
CA ALA A 35 -2.22 -16.68 -9.94
C ALA A 35 -1.94 -16.70 -11.47
N GLY A 36 -0.70 -17.00 -11.84
CA GLY A 36 -0.28 -17.01 -13.26
C GLY A 36 -0.06 -15.63 -13.87
N ALA A 37 -0.08 -14.55 -13.07
CA ALA A 37 0.27 -13.22 -13.54
C ALA A 37 1.71 -13.20 -14.09
N PRO A 38 1.94 -12.50 -15.22
CA PRO A 38 3.28 -12.37 -15.77
C PRO A 38 4.20 -11.59 -14.82
N ALA A 39 5.48 -11.98 -14.79
CA ALA A 39 6.49 -11.21 -14.07
C ALA A 39 6.71 -9.86 -14.76
N MET A 40 6.54 -8.78 -14.00
CA MET A 40 6.76 -7.41 -14.45
C MET A 40 7.77 -6.73 -13.53
N LEU A 41 8.46 -5.74 -14.08
CA LEU A 41 9.51 -5.03 -13.38
C LEU A 41 9.36 -3.53 -13.63
N LEU A 42 9.61 -2.75 -12.61
CA LEU A 42 9.75 -1.31 -12.73
C LEU A 42 10.98 -0.99 -13.62
N THR A 43 10.80 -0.24 -14.71
CA THR A 43 11.92 0.01 -15.66
C THR A 43 12.75 1.22 -15.29
N GLU A 44 12.18 2.16 -14.52
CA GLU A 44 12.86 3.36 -14.04
C GLU A 44 12.65 3.49 -12.53
N PRO A 45 13.64 3.97 -11.77
CA PRO A 45 13.47 4.11 -10.33
C PRO A 45 12.35 5.10 -9.98
N ILE A 46 11.70 4.89 -8.83
CA ILE A 46 10.82 5.86 -8.17
C ILE A 46 11.69 6.64 -7.19
N PRO A 47 12.13 7.87 -7.53
CA PRO A 47 13.12 8.58 -6.72
C PRO A 47 12.52 9.24 -5.47
N SER A 48 11.22 9.49 -5.47
CA SER A 48 10.57 10.23 -4.38
C SER A 48 9.08 9.93 -4.29
N MET A 49 8.48 10.35 -3.18
CA MET A 49 7.05 10.17 -2.95
C MET A 49 6.15 11.06 -3.84
N ARG A 50 6.73 12.02 -4.57
CA ARG A 50 5.96 12.96 -5.42
C ARG A 50 5.79 12.45 -6.85
N SER A 51 6.50 11.40 -7.22
CA SER A 51 6.35 10.83 -8.54
C SER A 51 5.03 10.03 -8.57
N GLU A 52 4.20 10.30 -9.57
CA GLU A 52 2.84 9.76 -9.61
C GLU A 52 2.65 8.67 -10.65
N GLU A 53 3.46 8.65 -11.70
CA GLU A 53 3.40 7.65 -12.78
C GLU A 53 4.76 7.10 -13.15
N PHE A 54 4.82 5.79 -13.39
CA PHE A 54 6.06 5.06 -13.59
C PHE A 54 5.94 4.00 -14.68
N PRO A 55 6.97 3.84 -15.53
CA PRO A 55 6.97 2.80 -16.55
C PRO A 55 7.31 1.43 -15.98
N VAL A 56 6.64 0.40 -16.49
CA VAL A 56 6.88 -1.00 -16.14
C VAL A 56 7.12 -1.84 -17.39
N SER A 57 7.92 -2.90 -17.24
CA SER A 57 8.06 -3.94 -18.25
C SER A 57 6.78 -4.76 -18.26
N ALA A 58 6.21 -4.95 -19.44
CA ALA A 58 5.05 -5.81 -19.63
C ALA A 58 5.33 -6.70 -20.83
N PRO A 59 5.28 -8.03 -20.68
CA PRO A 59 5.58 -8.96 -21.78
C PRO A 59 4.61 -8.79 -22.95
N SER A 60 3.39 -8.32 -22.72
CA SER A 60 2.48 -7.88 -23.78
C SER A 60 1.66 -6.66 -23.33
N PRO A 61 1.21 -5.78 -24.25
CA PRO A 61 0.29 -4.68 -23.91
C PRO A 61 -1.04 -5.19 -23.32
N GLN A 62 -1.48 -6.39 -23.71
CA GLN A 62 -2.71 -7.02 -23.22
C GLN A 62 -2.59 -7.54 -21.79
N ALA A 63 -1.37 -7.74 -21.29
CA ALA A 63 -1.12 -8.15 -19.91
C ALA A 63 -1.49 -7.07 -18.89
N LEU A 64 -1.58 -5.80 -19.29
CA LEU A 64 -1.90 -4.68 -18.41
C LEU A 64 -3.25 -4.06 -18.81
N LYS A 65 -4.29 -4.43 -18.07
CA LYS A 65 -5.60 -3.80 -18.21
C LYS A 65 -5.57 -2.43 -17.50
N PRO A 66 -5.96 -1.33 -18.16
CA PRO A 66 -6.18 -0.04 -17.51
C PRO A 66 -7.00 -0.17 -16.23
N GLY A 67 -6.55 0.46 -15.14
CA GLY A 67 -7.25 0.42 -13.86
C GLY A 67 -7.01 -0.84 -13.01
N ALA A 68 -6.32 -1.87 -13.52
CA ALA A 68 -5.93 -3.02 -12.70
C ALA A 68 -4.97 -2.62 -11.58
N HIS A 69 -5.01 -3.34 -10.46
CA HIS A 69 -4.14 -3.09 -9.33
C HIS A 69 -2.87 -3.94 -9.40
N CYS A 70 -1.75 -3.36 -8.98
CA CYS A 70 -0.49 -4.06 -8.86
C CYS A 70 0.09 -3.83 -7.46
N LEU A 71 0.85 -4.80 -6.96
CA LEU A 71 1.75 -4.63 -5.84
C LEU A 71 3.14 -4.31 -6.39
N LEU A 72 3.76 -3.29 -5.84
CA LEU A 72 5.15 -2.93 -6.11
C LEU A 72 5.99 -3.33 -4.89
N GLY A 73 7.00 -4.17 -5.13
CA GLY A 73 7.70 -4.91 -4.08
C GLY A 73 6.98 -6.21 -3.68
N GLY A 74 7.62 -6.98 -2.82
CA GLY A 74 7.14 -8.27 -2.32
C GLY A 74 6.51 -8.20 -0.92
N PRO A 75 5.63 -9.15 -0.55
CA PRO A 75 5.20 -9.32 0.84
C PRO A 75 6.42 -9.51 1.77
N GLY A 76 6.50 -8.72 2.85
CA GLY A 76 7.62 -8.75 3.79
C GLY A 76 8.81 -7.88 3.42
N GLU A 77 8.80 -7.22 2.26
CA GLU A 77 9.77 -6.18 1.94
C GLU A 77 9.50 -4.90 2.76
N PRO A 78 10.55 -4.11 3.10
CA PRO A 78 10.41 -2.91 3.92
C PRO A 78 9.55 -1.81 3.27
N THR A 79 9.36 -1.91 1.95
CA THR A 79 8.57 -0.98 1.16
C THR A 79 7.67 -1.78 0.23
N CYS A 80 6.36 -1.76 0.47
CA CYS A 80 5.37 -2.34 -0.42
C CYS A 80 4.26 -1.31 -0.69
N GLU A 81 3.90 -1.13 -1.95
CA GLU A 81 2.90 -0.15 -2.37
C GLU A 81 1.90 -0.79 -3.33
N VAL A 82 0.61 -0.57 -3.10
CA VAL A 82 -0.41 -0.94 -4.07
C VAL A 82 -0.57 0.22 -5.03
N VAL A 83 -0.28 -0.04 -6.29
CA VAL A 83 -0.33 0.89 -7.42
C VAL A 83 -1.41 0.43 -8.40
N GLN A 84 -1.73 1.26 -9.39
CA GLN A 84 -2.76 0.97 -10.37
C GLN A 84 -2.23 1.21 -11.79
N VAL A 85 -2.57 0.38 -12.76
CA VAL A 85 -2.26 0.63 -14.16
C VAL A 85 -2.93 1.92 -14.63
N SER A 86 -2.15 2.85 -15.20
CA SER A 86 -2.64 4.14 -15.70
C SER A 86 -3.68 3.91 -16.79
N VAL A 87 -4.78 4.65 -16.71
CA VAL A 87 -5.85 4.60 -17.70
C VAL A 87 -5.45 5.32 -18.98
N ALA A 88 -4.57 6.31 -18.87
CA ALA A 88 -4.15 7.15 -19.99
C ALA A 88 -3.05 6.51 -20.85
N VAL A 89 -2.16 5.72 -20.24
CA VAL A 89 -1.01 5.15 -20.93
C VAL A 89 -0.80 3.69 -20.50
N PRO A 90 -1.03 2.70 -21.39
CA PRO A 90 -0.73 1.31 -21.07
C PRO A 90 0.77 1.16 -20.78
N ARG A 91 1.14 0.27 -19.84
CA ARG A 91 2.51 0.07 -19.32
C ARG A 91 3.06 1.16 -18.43
N ARG A 92 2.21 2.08 -17.97
CA ARG A 92 2.51 2.93 -16.82
C ARG A 92 1.64 2.50 -15.66
N ILE A 93 2.20 2.54 -14.46
CA ILE A 93 1.48 2.41 -13.20
C ILE A 93 1.47 3.76 -12.52
N ARG A 94 0.41 4.05 -11.78
CA ARG A 94 0.25 5.23 -10.94
C ARG A 94 0.00 4.82 -9.50
N ARG A 95 0.31 5.69 -8.54
CA ARG A 95 0.10 5.36 -7.12
C ARG A 95 -1.37 5.06 -6.80
N GLY A 96 -1.60 3.99 -6.05
CA GLY A 96 -2.93 3.52 -5.68
C GLY A 96 -3.37 4.07 -4.32
N MET A 97 -4.65 4.42 -4.20
CA MET A 97 -5.21 5.06 -2.99
C MET A 97 -5.69 4.05 -1.93
N PHE A 98 -4.96 2.96 -1.68
CA PHE A 98 -5.32 1.96 -0.65
C PHE A 98 -4.68 2.24 0.72
N GLY A 99 -4.32 3.49 1.00
CA GLY A 99 -3.63 3.86 2.24
C GLY A 99 -2.21 3.30 2.37
N THR A 100 -1.64 2.73 1.31
CA THR A 100 -0.27 2.23 1.32
C THR A 100 0.73 3.39 1.42
N ILE A 101 1.78 3.20 2.23
CA ILE A 101 2.81 4.22 2.41
C ILE A 101 3.68 4.28 1.17
N ALA A 102 3.44 5.34 0.40
CA ALA A 102 4.26 5.81 -0.68
C ALA A 102 5.78 5.68 -0.36
N SER A 103 6.51 4.87 -1.13
CA SER A 103 7.94 4.60 -0.89
C SER A 103 8.79 4.79 -2.14
N PRO A 104 10.10 5.09 -2.02
CA PRO A 104 11.05 5.02 -3.13
C PRO A 104 11.32 3.57 -3.53
N HIS A 105 11.55 3.31 -4.81
CA HIS A 105 11.84 1.98 -5.33
C HIS A 105 12.92 2.03 -6.42
N PRO A 106 13.91 1.12 -6.40
CA PRO A 106 14.91 1.05 -7.47
C PRO A 106 14.33 0.46 -8.76
N ALA A 107 14.96 0.74 -9.91
CA ALA A 107 14.65 0.01 -11.13
C ALA A 107 14.88 -1.50 -10.94
N GLY A 108 14.08 -2.32 -11.61
CA GLY A 108 14.07 -3.78 -11.42
C GLY A 108 13.22 -4.25 -10.25
N THR A 109 12.57 -3.35 -9.49
CA THR A 109 11.60 -3.76 -8.47
C THR A 109 10.48 -4.58 -9.09
N VAL A 110 10.12 -5.69 -8.42
CA VAL A 110 9.06 -6.59 -8.87
C VAL A 110 7.71 -5.88 -8.82
N VAL A 111 6.92 -6.08 -9.88
CA VAL A 111 5.54 -5.61 -9.99
C VAL A 111 4.65 -6.84 -10.23
N THR A 112 3.68 -7.05 -9.36
CA THR A 112 2.78 -8.21 -9.41
C THR A 112 1.34 -7.74 -9.55
N LEU A 113 0.56 -8.32 -10.47
CA LEU A 113 -0.88 -8.05 -10.53
C LEU A 113 -1.56 -8.59 -9.28
N VAL A 114 -2.46 -7.80 -8.72
CA VAL A 114 -3.20 -8.17 -7.51
C VAL A 114 -4.67 -7.83 -7.65
N SER A 115 -5.51 -8.62 -7.00
CA SER A 115 -6.87 -8.22 -6.68
C SER A 115 -6.88 -7.52 -5.31
N ALA A 116 -7.80 -6.56 -5.16
CA ALA A 116 -8.04 -5.87 -3.91
C ALA A 116 -9.53 -5.96 -3.59
N GLU A 117 -9.85 -6.55 -2.44
CA GLU A 117 -11.22 -6.67 -1.94
C GLU A 117 -11.37 -5.87 -0.64
N HIS A 118 -12.37 -5.00 -0.57
CA HIS A 118 -12.64 -4.27 0.67
C HIS A 118 -13.37 -5.17 1.66
N ILE A 119 -12.80 -5.31 2.85
CA ILE A 119 -13.38 -6.07 3.96
C ILE A 119 -13.82 -5.04 5.00
N GLY A 120 -15.14 -4.87 5.15
CA GLY A 120 -15.68 -3.91 6.12
C GLY A 120 -15.50 -4.34 7.58
N ASP A 121 -15.29 -5.63 7.83
CA ASP A 121 -15.11 -6.21 9.17
C ASP A 121 -14.16 -7.43 9.14
N TRP A 122 -12.92 -7.28 9.62
CA TRP A 122 -11.93 -8.36 9.68
C TRP A 122 -12.35 -9.52 10.59
N SER A 123 -13.19 -9.26 11.60
CA SER A 123 -13.64 -10.29 12.53
C SER A 123 -14.50 -11.36 11.85
N ARG A 124 -15.21 -10.99 10.78
CA ARG A 124 -16.03 -11.90 9.97
C ARG A 124 -15.18 -12.80 9.07
N TRP A 125 -14.03 -12.31 8.63
CA TRP A 125 -13.14 -13.04 7.72
C TRP A 125 -12.35 -14.15 8.43
N ARG A 126 -11.96 -13.97 9.70
CA ARG A 126 -11.29 -15.01 10.50
C ARG A 126 -12.14 -16.27 10.75
N GLY A 127 -13.44 -16.25 10.43
CA GLY A 127 -14.36 -17.37 10.64
C GLY A 127 -14.43 -18.39 9.50
N GLU A 128 -13.91 -18.08 8.30
CA GLU A 128 -14.11 -18.91 7.11
C GLU A 128 -12.94 -19.86 6.78
N ASP A 129 -11.73 -19.63 7.33
CA ASP A 129 -10.57 -20.52 7.11
C ASP A 129 -10.52 -21.73 8.08
N GLY A 130 -11.54 -21.92 8.92
CA GLY A 130 -11.58 -22.95 9.98
C GLY A 130 -12.49 -24.16 9.73
N ALA A 131 -13.26 -24.20 8.65
CA ALA A 131 -14.23 -25.26 8.38
C ALA A 131 -13.80 -26.11 7.18
N GLY A 132 -12.64 -26.79 7.30
CA GLY A 132 -12.11 -27.52 6.16
C GLY A 132 -10.99 -28.51 6.41
N GLN A 133 -10.82 -29.09 7.61
CA GLN A 133 -10.07 -30.34 7.74
C GLN A 133 -10.25 -30.99 9.13
N ALA A 134 -11.21 -31.89 9.25
CA ALA A 134 -11.17 -33.12 10.07
C ALA A 134 -12.60 -33.66 10.22
N ASP A 135 -12.98 -34.62 9.38
CA ASP A 135 -13.31 -35.92 9.94
C ASP A 135 -13.06 -37.00 8.89
N ALA A 136 -12.55 -38.11 9.39
CA ALA A 136 -12.17 -39.31 8.66
C ALA A 136 -13.37 -40.26 8.53
#